data_AF-A0A4Y8NBJ5-F1
#
_entry.id   AF-A0A4Y8NBJ5-F1
#
_cell.length_a   1.000
_cell.length_b   1.000
_cell.length_c   1.000
_cell.angle_alpha   90.00
_cell.angle_beta   90.00
_cell.angle_gamma   90.00
#
_symmetry.space_group_name_H-M   'P 1'
#
loop_
_entity.id
_entity.type
_entity.pdbx_description
1 polymer ?
#
loop_
_entity_poly.entity_id
_entity_poly.type
_entity_poly.pdbx_seq_one_letter_code
_entity_poly.pdbx_strand_id
1 'polypeptide(L)'
;MSWLIDEFSERHRPAGNKKRRLFSKEVGLLMQRLRDLGDPMVDELSETDCQTFRAFPGVGPVKVETLIRRLRQIWRWANGEGLIDRECPWLARTQETQIRAELAELVARFLPENTLQTIRVMAVADPANRDGERQDRVSLSTAVRQAARDASQQMQRDGRPDLIPALRRAELAWFLDVYASNSAGVTSRAELLLGHARIEHVLELRAKARTRKKLITWVSDASDDNGQ
;
A
#
# COMPACT_ATOMS: atom_id res chain seq x y z
N MET A 1 10.69 -11.94 17.58
CA MET A 1 9.60 -10.93 17.64
C MET A 1 8.22 -11.55 17.83
N SER A 2 7.98 -12.77 17.34
CA SER A 2 6.69 -13.45 17.38
C SER A 2 6.09 -13.62 18.78
N TRP A 3 6.90 -13.91 19.79
CA TRP A 3 6.43 -14.05 21.18
C TRP A 3 5.70 -12.80 21.71
N LEU A 4 6.17 -11.61 21.35
CA LEU A 4 5.59 -10.34 21.78
C LEU A 4 4.21 -10.11 21.16
N ILE A 5 4.05 -10.54 19.91
CA ILE A 5 2.78 -10.46 19.21
C ILE A 5 1.78 -11.44 19.81
N ASP A 6 2.23 -12.65 20.15
CA ASP A 6 1.39 -13.65 20.80
C ASP A 6 0.89 -13.13 22.16
N GLU A 7 1.79 -12.64 23.01
CA GLU A 7 1.44 -12.05 24.32
C GLU A 7 0.46 -10.87 24.17
N PHE A 8 0.71 -9.96 23.23
CA PHE A 8 -0.22 -8.87 22.94
C PHE A 8 -1.60 -9.39 22.52
N SER A 9 -1.63 -10.42 21.67
CA SER A 9 -2.85 -10.97 21.10
C SER A 9 -3.75 -11.64 22.13
N GLU A 10 -3.15 -12.27 23.15
CA GLU A 10 -3.86 -12.89 24.26
C GLU A 10 -4.52 -11.82 25.14
N ARG A 11 -3.76 -10.77 25.49
CA ARG A 11 -4.25 -9.69 26.37
C ARG A 11 -5.26 -8.76 25.70
N HIS A 12 -5.15 -8.54 24.38
CA HIS A 12 -5.95 -7.55 23.65
C HIS A 12 -7.00 -8.16 22.72
N ARG A 13 -7.41 -9.40 22.99
CA ARG A 13 -8.36 -10.11 22.15
C ARG A 13 -9.73 -9.40 22.10
N PRO A 14 -10.26 -9.04 20.92
CA PRO A 14 -11.54 -8.35 20.83
C PRO A 14 -12.72 -9.23 21.28
N ALA A 15 -13.65 -8.64 22.03
CA ALA A 15 -14.87 -9.33 22.49
C ALA A 15 -15.80 -9.74 21.32
N GLY A 16 -15.94 -8.91 20.29
CA GLY A 16 -16.89 -9.17 19.18
C GLY A 16 -16.36 -10.13 18.10
N ASN A 17 -17.17 -11.12 17.70
CA ASN A 17 -16.80 -12.18 16.72
C ASN A 17 -16.21 -11.66 15.41
N LYS A 18 -16.81 -10.63 14.79
CA LYS A 18 -16.31 -10.05 13.52
C LYS A 18 -14.95 -9.37 13.72
N LYS A 19 -14.80 -8.58 14.79
CA LYS A 19 -13.55 -7.89 15.14
C LYS A 19 -12.46 -8.90 15.49
N ARG A 20 -12.80 -9.96 16.23
CA ARG A 20 -11.91 -11.07 16.59
C ARG A 20 -11.39 -11.80 15.36
N ARG A 21 -12.25 -12.13 14.40
CA ARG A 21 -11.82 -12.77 13.13
C ARG A 21 -10.85 -11.91 12.34
N LEU A 22 -11.11 -10.60 12.23
CA LEU A 22 -10.20 -9.67 11.55
C LEU A 22 -8.88 -9.55 12.29
N PHE A 23 -8.93 -9.39 13.61
CA PHE A 23 -7.75 -9.32 14.48
C PHE A 23 -6.88 -10.58 14.37
N SER A 24 -7.46 -11.78 14.48
CA SER A 24 -6.70 -13.03 14.34
C SER A 24 -6.08 -13.19 12.95
N LYS A 25 -6.76 -12.73 11.88
CA LYS A 25 -6.18 -12.70 10.53
C LYS A 25 -5.01 -11.72 10.41
N GLU A 26 -5.12 -10.54 11.01
CA GLU A 26 -4.04 -9.55 11.05
C GLU A 26 -2.83 -10.07 11.83
N VAL A 27 -3.05 -10.64 13.02
CA VAL A 27 -2.02 -11.24 13.87
C VAL A 27 -1.34 -12.41 13.15
N GLY A 28 -2.11 -13.33 12.57
CA GLY A 28 -1.54 -14.45 11.82
C GLY A 28 -0.66 -13.99 10.65
N LEU A 29 -1.09 -12.94 9.94
CA LEU A 29 -0.29 -12.35 8.86
C LEU A 29 0.97 -11.66 9.39
N LEU A 30 0.90 -10.92 10.51
CA LEU A 30 2.09 -10.35 11.15
C LEU A 30 3.10 -11.41 11.53
N MET A 31 2.63 -12.49 12.17
CA MET A 31 3.46 -13.60 12.62
C MET A 31 4.12 -14.33 11.46
N GLN A 32 3.37 -14.56 10.37
CA GLN A 32 3.93 -15.12 9.15
C GLN A 32 5.00 -14.19 8.58
N ARG A 33 4.75 -12.88 8.54
CA ARG A 33 5.68 -11.91 7.95
C ARG A 33 6.97 -11.78 8.74
N LEU A 34 6.89 -11.78 10.06
CA LEU A 34 8.09 -11.75 10.88
C LEU A 34 8.88 -13.04 10.72
N ARG A 35 8.22 -14.21 10.64
CA ARG A 35 8.89 -15.47 10.33
C ARG A 35 9.58 -15.46 8.96
N ASP A 36 8.95 -14.89 7.94
CA ASP A 36 9.57 -14.74 6.62
C ASP A 36 10.82 -13.83 6.65
N LEU A 37 10.94 -12.95 7.64
CA LEU A 37 12.12 -12.13 7.93
C LEU A 37 13.13 -12.80 8.88
N GLY A 38 12.93 -14.07 9.24
CA GLY A 38 13.78 -14.79 10.19
C GLY A 38 13.40 -14.62 11.66
N ASP A 39 12.22 -14.03 11.94
CA ASP A 39 11.72 -13.66 13.27
C ASP A 39 12.77 -12.95 14.14
N PRO A 40 13.27 -11.76 13.70
CA PRO A 40 14.33 -11.06 14.41
C PRO A 40 13.97 -10.85 15.89
N MET A 41 14.98 -10.86 16.76
CA MET A 41 14.74 -10.48 18.15
C MET A 41 14.33 -9.00 18.23
N VAL A 42 13.60 -8.64 19.28
CA VAL A 42 13.14 -7.26 19.49
C VAL A 42 14.33 -6.29 19.47
N ASP A 43 15.40 -6.66 20.16
CA ASP A 43 16.59 -5.82 20.33
C ASP A 43 17.44 -5.75 19.06
N GLU A 44 17.42 -6.80 18.25
CA GLU A 44 18.19 -6.94 17.01
C GLU A 44 17.50 -6.34 15.78
N LEU A 45 16.28 -5.81 15.96
CA LEU A 45 15.50 -5.32 14.83
C LEU A 45 16.20 -4.14 14.15
N SER A 46 16.63 -4.36 12.91
CA SER A 46 17.41 -3.43 12.11
C SER A 46 16.53 -2.55 11.22
N GLU A 47 17.09 -1.46 10.70
CA GLU A 47 16.40 -0.65 9.69
C GLU A 47 16.11 -1.45 8.41
N THR A 48 17.01 -2.36 8.04
CA THR A 48 16.86 -3.25 6.89
C THR A 48 15.66 -4.18 7.05
N ASP A 49 15.41 -4.71 8.25
CA ASP A 49 14.23 -5.54 8.52
C ASP A 49 12.94 -4.74 8.37
N CYS A 50 12.93 -3.48 8.83
CA CYS A 50 11.80 -2.58 8.66
C CYS A 50 11.52 -2.25 7.19
N GLN A 51 12.57 -2.03 6.39
CA GLN A 51 12.46 -1.78 4.96
C GLN A 51 11.98 -3.04 4.21
N THR A 52 12.52 -4.21 4.58
CA THR A 52 12.13 -5.50 3.99
C THR A 52 10.68 -5.85 4.32
N PHE A 53 10.23 -5.57 5.55
CA PHE A 53 8.82 -5.71 5.92
C PHE A 53 7.90 -4.85 5.04
N ARG A 54 8.34 -3.63 4.69
CA ARG A 54 7.59 -2.70 3.83
C ARG A 54 7.55 -3.13 2.36
N ALA A 55 8.63 -3.71 1.86
CA ALA A 55 8.79 -4.10 0.45
C ALA A 55 8.25 -5.50 0.13
N PHE A 56 7.54 -6.14 1.08
CA PHE A 56 7.23 -7.56 0.94
C PHE A 56 6.28 -7.86 -0.23
N PRO A 57 6.62 -8.82 -1.12
CA PRO A 57 5.81 -9.16 -2.28
C PRO A 57 4.43 -9.77 -1.95
N GLY A 58 3.40 -9.40 -2.70
CA GLY A 58 2.07 -10.01 -2.59
C GLY A 58 1.19 -9.49 -1.45
N VAL A 59 1.61 -8.45 -0.72
CA VAL A 59 0.74 -7.70 0.19
C VAL A 59 0.78 -6.24 -0.23
N GLY A 60 -0.40 -5.68 -0.55
CA GLY A 60 -0.51 -4.30 -1.00
C GLY A 60 -0.10 -3.29 0.10
N PRO A 61 0.32 -2.07 -0.29
CA PRO A 61 0.83 -1.06 0.63
C PRO A 61 -0.17 -0.65 1.71
N VAL A 62 -1.47 -0.66 1.40
CA VAL A 62 -2.52 -0.41 2.42
C VAL A 62 -2.48 -1.46 3.53
N LYS A 63 -2.34 -2.72 3.14
CA LYS A 63 -2.29 -3.82 4.10
C LYS A 63 -0.97 -3.80 4.87
N VAL A 64 0.17 -3.54 4.21
CA VAL A 64 1.46 -3.33 4.88
C VAL A 64 1.35 -2.22 5.93
N GLU A 65 0.81 -1.05 5.59
CA GLU A 65 0.68 0.06 6.53
C GLU A 65 -0.28 -0.27 7.69
N THR A 66 -1.34 -1.04 7.42
CA THR A 66 -2.24 -1.56 8.46
C THR A 66 -1.50 -2.45 9.45
N LEU A 67 -0.64 -3.35 8.95
CA LEU A 67 0.21 -4.20 9.77
C LEU A 67 1.25 -3.40 10.55
N ILE A 68 1.88 -2.39 9.94
CA ILE A 68 2.83 -1.49 10.61
C ILE A 68 2.15 -0.68 11.72
N ARG A 69 0.91 -0.22 11.51
CA ARG A 69 0.11 0.43 12.57
C ARG A 69 -0.13 -0.51 13.74
N ARG A 70 -0.39 -1.79 13.46
CA ARG A 70 -0.52 -2.82 14.50
C ARG A 70 0.79 -3.06 15.23
N LEU A 71 1.92 -3.20 14.52
CA LEU A 71 3.25 -3.30 15.12
C LEU A 71 3.55 -2.11 16.03
N ARG A 72 3.22 -0.88 15.62
CA ARG A 72 3.34 0.32 16.46
C ARG A 72 2.45 0.28 17.71
N GLN A 73 1.28 -0.35 17.64
CA GLN A 73 0.42 -0.54 18.83
C GLN A 73 1.02 -1.56 19.78
N ILE A 74 1.50 -2.69 19.25
CA ILE A 74 2.19 -3.73 20.02
C ILE A 74 3.43 -3.13 20.70
N TRP A 75 4.24 -2.36 19.98
CA TRP A 75 5.44 -1.72 20.51
C TRP A 75 5.15 -0.72 21.62
N ARG A 76 4.11 0.12 21.44
CA ARG A 76 3.68 1.07 22.48
C ARG A 76 3.16 0.37 23.73
N TRP A 77 2.40 -0.71 23.56
CA TRP A 77 1.95 -1.53 24.68
C TRP A 77 3.15 -2.15 25.40
N ALA A 78 4.08 -2.76 24.67
CA ALA A 78 5.26 -3.42 25.23
C ALA A 78 6.17 -2.46 26.01
N ASN A 79 6.40 -1.25 25.48
CA ASN A 79 7.07 -0.17 26.22
C ASN A 79 6.31 0.21 27.49
N GLY A 80 4.97 0.27 27.43
CA GLY A 80 4.12 0.57 28.59
C GLY A 80 4.14 -0.50 29.68
N GLU A 81 4.40 -1.76 29.32
CA GLU A 81 4.56 -2.90 30.24
C GLU A 81 6.02 -3.09 30.71
N GLY A 82 6.97 -2.28 30.21
CA GLY A 82 8.40 -2.43 30.50
C GLY A 82 9.04 -3.67 29.88
N LEU A 83 8.44 -4.25 28.84
CA LEU A 83 8.97 -5.41 28.11
C LEU A 83 10.05 -5.03 27.08
N ILE A 84 10.10 -3.75 26.70
CA ILE A 84 11.04 -3.19 25.72
C ILE A 84 11.45 -1.81 26.25
N ASP A 85 12.71 -1.45 26.05
CA ASP A 85 13.27 -0.15 26.44
C ASP A 85 13.93 0.54 25.23
N ARG A 86 13.22 0.55 24.10
CA ARG A 86 13.69 1.12 22.83
C ARG A 86 12.54 1.79 22.08
N GLU A 87 12.88 2.85 21.36
CA GLU A 87 11.96 3.50 20.43
C GLU A 87 11.47 2.54 19.32
N CYS A 88 10.22 2.73 18.91
CA CYS A 88 9.63 1.93 17.85
C CYS A 88 10.36 2.16 16.52
N PRO A 89 10.99 1.13 15.90
CA PRO A 89 11.78 1.29 14.68
C PRO A 89 10.89 1.58 13.46
N TRP A 90 9.61 1.22 13.51
CA TRP A 90 8.62 1.68 12.54
C TRP A 90 8.14 3.10 12.89
N LEU A 91 8.97 4.08 12.57
CA LEU A 91 8.68 5.50 12.77
C LEU A 91 7.34 5.91 12.14
N ALA A 92 6.73 6.97 12.70
CA ALA A 92 5.42 7.48 12.33
C ALA A 92 5.29 8.06 10.90
N ARG A 93 6.33 7.94 10.05
CA ARG A 93 6.23 8.25 8.61
C ARG A 93 5.21 7.31 7.99
N THR A 94 3.96 7.73 7.99
CA THR A 94 2.88 7.02 7.31
C THR A 94 3.11 7.19 5.82
N GLN A 95 3.08 6.09 5.06
CA GLN A 95 2.95 6.17 3.60
C GLN A 95 1.55 6.64 3.20
N GLU A 96 0.87 7.41 4.03
CA GLU A 96 -0.53 7.78 3.84
C GLU A 96 -0.68 8.68 2.61
N THR A 97 0.24 9.63 2.40
CA THR A 97 0.28 10.43 1.17
C THR A 97 0.47 9.55 -0.06
N GLN A 98 1.40 8.59 0.00
CA GLN A 98 1.70 7.68 -1.10
C GLN A 98 0.53 6.72 -1.40
N ILE A 99 -0.12 6.20 -0.36
CA ILE A 99 -1.31 5.37 -0.45
C ILE A 99 -2.46 6.19 -1.04
N ARG A 100 -2.66 7.43 -0.59
CA ARG A 100 -3.66 8.33 -1.16
C ARG A 100 -3.38 8.63 -2.63
N ALA A 101 -2.12 8.81 -3.02
CA ALA A 101 -1.72 8.99 -4.41
C ALA A 101 -2.00 7.73 -5.26
N GLU A 102 -1.61 6.54 -4.79
CA GLU A 102 -1.93 5.27 -5.51
C GLU A 102 -3.44 5.07 -5.65
N LEU A 103 -4.21 5.31 -4.57
CA LEU A 103 -5.66 5.21 -4.61
C LEU A 103 -6.26 6.26 -5.56
N ALA A 104 -5.72 7.48 -5.59
CA ALA A 104 -6.17 8.52 -6.49
C ALA A 104 -5.93 8.14 -7.95
N GLU A 105 -4.77 7.57 -8.28
CA GLU A 105 -4.48 7.04 -9.61
C GLU A 105 -5.42 5.89 -10.00
N LEU A 106 -5.73 4.98 -9.08
CA LEU A 106 -6.65 3.88 -9.33
C LEU A 106 -8.06 4.37 -9.63
N VAL A 107 -8.56 5.35 -8.87
CA VAL A 107 -9.89 5.94 -9.09
C VAL A 107 -9.89 6.80 -10.36
N ALA A 108 -8.81 7.51 -10.67
CA ALA A 108 -8.70 8.35 -11.86
C ALA A 108 -8.94 7.57 -13.16
N ARG A 109 -8.54 6.29 -13.23
CA ARG A 109 -8.77 5.43 -14.40
C ARG A 109 -10.25 5.22 -14.75
N PHE A 110 -11.15 5.44 -13.79
CA PHE A 110 -12.59 5.28 -13.96
C PHE A 110 -13.32 6.63 -14.05
N LEU A 111 -12.59 7.75 -14.06
CA LEU A 111 -13.16 9.08 -14.26
C LEU A 111 -13.01 9.50 -15.73
N PRO A 112 -14.00 10.20 -16.30
CA PRO A 112 -13.84 10.86 -17.59
C PRO A 112 -12.70 11.89 -17.53
N GLU A 113 -11.92 12.05 -18.61
CA GLU A 113 -10.79 12.98 -18.64
C GLU A 113 -11.22 14.43 -18.35
N ASN A 114 -12.40 14.84 -18.84
CA ASN A 114 -12.97 16.15 -18.53
C ASN A 114 -13.13 16.36 -17.01
N THR A 115 -13.62 15.34 -16.30
CA THR A 115 -13.79 15.37 -14.84
C THR A 115 -12.44 15.44 -14.12
N LEU A 116 -11.44 14.69 -14.59
CA LEU A 116 -10.07 14.77 -14.05
C LEU A 116 -9.47 16.15 -14.23
N GLN A 117 -9.65 16.75 -15.41
CA GLN A 117 -9.14 18.08 -15.69
C GLN A 117 -9.78 19.14 -14.79
N THR A 118 -11.10 19.07 -14.58
CA THR A 118 -11.79 19.95 -13.62
C THR A 118 -11.24 19.79 -12.21
N ILE A 119 -11.01 18.54 -11.76
CA ILE A 119 -10.43 18.27 -10.43
C ILE A 119 -9.02 18.86 -10.32
N ARG A 120 -8.16 18.69 -11.34
CA ARG A 120 -6.79 19.24 -11.37
C ARG A 120 -6.80 20.76 -11.32
N VAL A 121 -7.66 21.41 -12.11
CA VAL A 121 -7.81 22.87 -12.10
C VAL A 121 -8.26 23.35 -10.72
N MET A 122 -9.27 22.70 -10.13
CA MET A 122 -9.78 23.03 -8.80
C MET A 122 -8.77 22.78 -7.68
N ALA A 123 -7.85 21.81 -7.85
CA ALA A 123 -6.78 21.53 -6.90
C ALA A 123 -5.74 22.66 -6.83
N VAL A 124 -5.48 23.32 -7.97
CA VAL A 124 -4.51 24.42 -8.10
C VAL A 124 -5.16 25.80 -7.86
N ALA A 125 -6.48 25.90 -7.97
CA ALA A 125 -7.22 27.14 -7.75
C ALA A 125 -7.19 27.59 -6.27
N ASP A 126 -6.98 28.91 -6.09
CA ASP A 126 -6.87 29.58 -4.78
C ASP A 126 -8.14 29.33 -3.92
N PRO A 127 -7.99 28.88 -2.66
CA PRO A 127 -9.11 28.70 -1.74
C PRO A 127 -10.01 29.93 -1.56
N ALA A 128 -9.52 31.14 -1.81
CA ALA A 128 -10.28 32.39 -1.67
C ALA A 128 -11.37 32.62 -2.74
N ASN A 129 -11.37 31.89 -3.86
CA ASN A 129 -12.28 32.12 -5.01
C ASN A 129 -13.39 31.06 -5.19
N ARG A 130 -13.67 30.23 -4.17
CA ARG A 130 -14.44 28.97 -4.32
C ARG A 130 -15.96 29.05 -4.10
N ASP A 131 -16.53 30.24 -3.93
CA ASP A 131 -17.95 30.39 -3.56
C ASP A 131 -18.93 30.07 -4.71
N GLY A 132 -18.48 30.12 -5.98
CA GLY A 132 -19.28 29.71 -7.15
C GLY A 132 -19.32 28.20 -7.43
N GLU A 133 -18.48 27.39 -6.78
CA GLU A 133 -18.20 26.00 -7.19
C GLU A 133 -19.00 24.92 -6.42
N ARG A 134 -19.99 25.31 -5.61
CA ARG A 134 -20.69 24.33 -4.75
C ARG A 134 -21.37 23.21 -5.54
N GLN A 135 -21.99 23.53 -6.67
CA GLN A 135 -22.69 22.54 -7.49
C GLN A 135 -21.72 21.61 -8.22
N ASP A 136 -20.61 22.16 -8.72
CA ASP A 136 -19.54 21.39 -9.36
C ASP A 136 -18.89 20.43 -8.36
N ARG A 137 -18.64 20.88 -7.12
CA ARG A 137 -18.09 20.01 -6.06
C ARG A 137 -18.98 18.82 -5.72
N VAL A 138 -20.31 19.01 -5.71
CA VAL A 138 -21.25 17.90 -5.45
C VAL A 138 -21.24 16.90 -6.60
N SER A 139 -21.24 17.39 -7.84
CA SER A 139 -21.14 16.55 -9.04
C SER A 139 -19.83 15.75 -9.07
N LEU A 140 -18.70 16.43 -8.87
CA LEU A 140 -17.36 15.82 -8.82
C LEU A 140 -17.22 14.82 -7.68
N SER A 141 -17.76 15.11 -6.50
CA SER A 141 -17.77 14.18 -5.36
C SER A 141 -18.56 12.92 -5.67
N THR A 142 -19.69 13.05 -6.36
CA THR A 142 -20.51 11.91 -6.80
C THR A 142 -19.76 11.07 -7.84
N ALA A 143 -19.14 11.72 -8.82
CA ALA A 143 -18.32 11.04 -9.83
C ALA A 143 -17.14 10.28 -9.21
N VAL A 144 -16.40 10.90 -8.28
CA VAL A 144 -15.30 10.27 -7.54
C VAL A 144 -15.78 9.06 -6.75
N ARG A 145 -16.93 9.16 -6.05
CA ARG A 145 -17.49 8.04 -5.30
C ARG A 145 -17.90 6.89 -6.23
N GLN A 146 -18.47 7.19 -7.39
CA GLN A 146 -18.85 6.16 -8.37
C GLN A 146 -17.61 5.48 -8.94
N ALA A 147 -16.62 6.25 -9.40
CA ALA A 147 -15.33 5.73 -9.86
C ALA A 147 -14.61 4.90 -8.78
N ALA A 148 -14.70 5.29 -7.51
CA ALA A 148 -14.14 4.51 -6.40
C ALA A 148 -14.87 3.19 -6.15
N ARG A 149 -16.18 3.10 -6.42
CA ARG A 149 -16.92 1.84 -6.41
C ARG A 149 -16.48 0.93 -7.54
N ASP A 150 -16.32 1.47 -8.74
CA ASP A 150 -15.89 0.71 -9.92
C ASP A 150 -14.45 0.21 -9.75
N ALA A 151 -13.55 1.07 -9.26
CA ALA A 151 -12.20 0.70 -8.86
C ALA A 151 -12.20 -0.40 -7.77
N SER A 152 -13.11 -0.33 -6.79
CA SER A 152 -13.23 -1.37 -5.76
C SER A 152 -13.63 -2.72 -6.33
N GLN A 153 -14.55 -2.74 -7.30
CA GLN A 153 -14.95 -3.96 -8.00
C GLN A 153 -13.80 -4.53 -8.82
N GLN A 154 -13.04 -3.68 -9.51
CA GLN A 154 -11.86 -4.11 -10.27
C GLN A 154 -10.78 -4.67 -9.34
N MET A 155 -10.48 -4.00 -8.22
CA MET A 155 -9.50 -4.50 -7.25
C MET A 155 -9.93 -5.82 -6.61
N GLN A 156 -11.23 -6.06 -6.46
CA GLN A 156 -11.74 -7.36 -6.02
C GLN A 156 -11.44 -8.46 -7.06
N ARG A 157 -11.62 -8.18 -8.36
CA ARG A 157 -11.28 -9.11 -9.46
C ARG A 157 -9.78 -9.36 -9.57
N ASP A 158 -8.98 -8.32 -9.36
CA ASP A 158 -7.52 -8.36 -9.44
C ASP A 158 -6.87 -9.01 -8.20
N GLY A 159 -7.67 -9.52 -7.25
CA GLY A 159 -7.15 -10.18 -6.04
C GLY A 159 -6.52 -9.22 -5.04
N ARG A 160 -6.86 -7.92 -5.08
CA ARG A 160 -6.42 -6.87 -4.13
C ARG A 160 -7.57 -6.37 -3.23
N PRO A 161 -8.23 -7.25 -2.45
CA PRO A 161 -9.35 -6.84 -1.60
C PRO A 161 -8.93 -5.92 -0.44
N ASP A 162 -7.62 -5.81 -0.17
CA ASP A 162 -7.06 -4.93 0.86
C ASP A 162 -7.26 -3.44 0.56
N LEU A 163 -7.33 -3.07 -0.72
CA LEU A 163 -7.56 -1.69 -1.13
C LEU A 163 -9.02 -1.27 -0.98
N ILE A 164 -9.97 -2.21 -0.98
CA ILE A 164 -11.42 -1.92 -1.02
C ILE A 164 -11.86 -1.01 0.14
N PRO A 165 -11.49 -1.25 1.41
CA PRO A 165 -11.87 -0.36 2.51
C PRO A 165 -11.27 1.05 2.38
N ALA A 166 -10.12 1.20 1.72
CA ALA A 166 -9.50 2.50 1.48
C ALA A 166 -10.19 3.23 0.31
N LEU A 167 -10.47 2.53 -0.79
CA LEU A 167 -11.23 3.05 -1.93
C LEU A 167 -12.65 3.50 -1.53
N ARG A 168 -13.33 2.75 -0.66
CA ARG A 168 -14.66 3.14 -0.15
C ARG A 168 -14.67 4.44 0.66
N ARG A 169 -13.51 4.85 1.18
CA ARG A 169 -13.33 6.10 1.93
C ARG A 169 -12.75 7.22 1.05
N ALA A 170 -12.51 6.96 -0.23
CA ALA A 170 -11.96 7.96 -1.14
C ALA A 170 -12.95 9.13 -1.27
N GLU A 171 -12.47 10.32 -0.93
CA GLU A 171 -13.23 11.56 -0.97
C GLU A 171 -12.56 12.54 -1.91
N LEU A 172 -13.35 13.39 -2.58
CA LEU A 172 -12.85 14.43 -3.49
C LEU A 172 -11.72 15.28 -2.86
N ALA A 173 -11.83 15.61 -1.57
CA ALA A 173 -10.81 16.36 -0.84
C ALA A 173 -9.42 15.70 -0.93
N TRP A 174 -9.32 14.37 -0.84
CA TRP A 174 -8.05 13.67 -0.93
C TRP A 174 -7.40 13.82 -2.31
N PHE A 175 -8.22 13.84 -3.37
CA PHE A 175 -7.73 14.05 -4.73
C PHE A 175 -7.20 15.47 -4.89
N LEU A 176 -7.93 16.46 -4.36
CA LEU A 176 -7.48 17.85 -4.37
C LEU A 176 -6.14 18.01 -3.64
N ASP A 177 -6.00 17.39 -2.46
CA ASP A 177 -4.75 17.43 -1.69
C ASP A 177 -3.59 16.77 -2.44
N VAL A 178 -3.81 15.60 -3.07
CA VAL A 178 -2.79 14.88 -3.85
C VAL A 178 -2.35 15.70 -5.06
N TYR A 179 -3.29 16.26 -5.82
CA TYR A 179 -2.96 17.06 -7.01
C TYR A 179 -2.34 18.41 -6.66
N ALA A 180 -2.77 19.05 -5.57
CA ALA A 180 -2.15 20.25 -5.04
C ALA A 180 -0.69 19.98 -4.61
N SER A 181 -0.45 18.87 -3.90
CA SER A 181 0.90 18.48 -3.45
C SER A 181 1.84 18.15 -4.61
N ASN A 182 1.33 17.48 -5.65
CA ASN A 182 2.11 17.19 -6.87
C ASN A 182 2.42 18.45 -7.69
N SER A 183 1.53 19.44 -7.68
CA SER A 183 1.76 20.73 -8.34
C SER A 183 2.81 21.60 -7.62
N ALA A 184 3.03 21.37 -6.33
CA ALA A 184 4.03 22.08 -5.52
C ALA A 184 5.47 21.55 -5.67
N GLY A 185 5.71 20.55 -6.53
CA GLY A 185 7.07 20.17 -6.93
C GLY A 185 7.94 19.52 -5.83
N VAL A 186 7.36 18.99 -4.75
CA VAL A 186 8.13 18.26 -3.73
C VAL A 186 8.06 16.76 -4.01
N THR A 187 8.77 16.31 -5.05
CA THR A 187 9.09 14.89 -5.20
C THR A 187 10.09 14.53 -4.10
N SER A 188 9.63 13.86 -3.05
CA SER A 188 10.53 13.51 -1.95
C SER A 188 11.58 12.52 -2.46
N ARG A 189 12.82 12.62 -1.96
CA ARG A 189 13.94 11.71 -2.32
C ARG A 189 13.56 10.22 -2.19
N ALA A 190 12.61 9.89 -1.29
CA ALA A 190 12.08 8.55 -1.11
C ALA A 190 11.16 8.08 -2.26
N GLU A 191 10.39 8.98 -2.89
CA GLU A 191 9.56 8.68 -4.07
C GLU A 191 10.41 8.47 -5.32
N LEU A 192 11.51 9.22 -5.46
CA LEU A 192 12.51 8.98 -6.51
C LEU A 192 13.19 7.61 -6.35
N LEU A 193 13.56 7.24 -5.12
CA LEU A 193 14.18 5.94 -4.83
C LEU A 193 13.22 4.76 -5.06
N LEU A 194 11.95 4.90 -4.68
CA LEU A 194 10.93 3.86 -4.93
C LEU A 194 10.55 3.77 -6.41
N GLY A 195 10.51 4.89 -7.13
CA GLY A 195 10.38 4.91 -8.59
C GLY A 195 11.52 4.13 -9.27
N HIS A 196 12.76 4.38 -8.85
CA HIS A 196 13.94 3.66 -9.33
C HIS A 196 13.86 2.15 -9.03
N ALA A 197 13.60 1.76 -7.78
CA ALA A 197 13.51 0.35 -7.40
C ALA A 197 12.40 -0.40 -8.16
N ARG A 198 11.27 0.28 -8.44
CA ARG A 198 10.15 -0.29 -9.19
C ARG A 198 10.48 -0.43 -10.68
N ILE A 199 11.24 0.50 -11.26
CA ILE A 199 11.76 0.41 -12.64
C ILE A 199 12.78 -0.73 -12.73
N GLU A 200 13.73 -0.82 -11.80
CA GLU A 200 14.74 -1.88 -11.77
C GLU A 200 14.09 -3.27 -11.64
N HIS A 201 13.09 -3.41 -10.77
CA HIS A 201 12.38 -4.68 -10.64
C HIS A 201 11.61 -5.06 -11.91
N VAL A 202 10.96 -4.10 -12.58
CA VAL A 202 10.30 -4.35 -13.89
C VAL A 202 11.31 -4.72 -14.97
N LEU A 203 12.50 -4.11 -14.96
CA LEU A 203 13.59 -4.44 -15.88
C LEU A 203 14.15 -5.84 -15.60
N GLU A 204 14.32 -6.22 -14.35
CA GLU A 204 14.70 -7.59 -13.96
C GLU A 204 13.66 -8.62 -14.39
N LEU A 205 12.37 -8.34 -14.18
CA LEU A 205 11.29 -9.23 -14.60
C LEU A 205 11.27 -9.38 -16.13
N ARG A 206 11.51 -8.30 -16.89
CA ARG A 206 11.67 -8.35 -18.35
C ARG A 206 12.91 -9.12 -18.78
N ALA A 207 14.03 -8.97 -18.06
CA ALA A 207 15.25 -9.73 -18.32
C ALA A 207 15.03 -11.23 -18.09
N LYS A 208 14.43 -11.61 -16.95
CA LYS A 208 14.05 -12.99 -16.61
C LYS A 208 13.07 -13.59 -17.63
N ALA A 209 12.11 -12.81 -18.13
CA ALA A 209 11.20 -13.25 -19.17
C ALA A 209 11.89 -13.48 -20.52
N ARG A 210 12.90 -12.67 -20.87
CA ARG A 210 13.71 -12.83 -22.10
C ARG A 210 14.62 -14.06 -22.03
N THR A 211 15.27 -14.33 -20.89
CA THR A 211 16.06 -15.55 -20.70
C THR A 211 15.20 -16.80 -20.73
N ARG A 212 13.99 -16.75 -20.14
CA ARG A 212 13.05 -17.89 -20.20
C ARG A 212 12.57 -18.19 -21.62
N LYS A 213 12.32 -17.15 -22.45
CA LYS A 213 12.04 -17.34 -23.88
C LYS A 213 13.21 -17.95 -24.65
N LYS A 214 14.44 -17.50 -24.40
CA LYS A 214 15.65 -18.07 -25.03
C LYS A 214 15.85 -19.54 -24.67
N LEU A 215 15.57 -19.93 -23.42
CA LEU A 215 15.66 -21.31 -22.95
C LEU A 215 14.60 -22.21 -23.59
N ILE A 216 13.38 -21.70 -23.81
CA ILE A 216 12.31 -22.46 -24.47
C ILE A 216 12.66 -22.69 -25.96
N THR A 217 13.19 -21.69 -26.68
CA THR A 217 13.65 -21.90 -28.07
C THR A 217 14.82 -22.88 -28.15
N TRP A 218 15.79 -22.83 -27.22
CA TRP A 218 16.90 -23.78 -27.20
C TRP A 218 16.45 -25.23 -26.95
N VAL A 219 15.44 -25.44 -26.10
CA VAL A 219 14.90 -26.77 -25.84
C VAL A 219 14.07 -27.29 -27.02
N SER A 220 13.37 -26.40 -27.74
CA SER A 220 12.70 -26.77 -29.00
C SER A 220 13.68 -27.15 -30.10
N ASP A 221 14.75 -26.36 -30.30
CA ASP A 221 15.77 -26.64 -31.32
C ASP A 221 16.55 -27.93 -31.03
N ALA A 222 16.81 -28.25 -29.76
CA ALA A 222 17.48 -29.49 -29.35
C ALA A 222 16.60 -30.76 -29.44
N SER A 223 15.28 -30.59 -29.57
CA SER A 223 14.35 -31.73 -29.68
C SER A 223 14.13 -32.18 -31.13
N ASP A 224 14.42 -31.32 -32.10
CA ASP A 224 14.31 -31.62 -33.53
C ASP A 224 15.58 -32.33 -34.08
N ASP A 225 16.70 -32.28 -33.37
CA ASP A 225 18.00 -32.81 -33.80
C ASP A 225 18.27 -34.28 -33.37
N ASN A 226 17.36 -34.91 -32.61
CA ASN A 226 17.45 -36.32 -32.19
C ASN A 226 16.51 -37.27 -32.97
N GLY A 227 15.99 -36.81 -34.11
CA GLY A 227 15.02 -37.52 -34.96
C GLY A 227 15.58 -38.10 -36.26
N GLN A 228 16.89 -38.31 -36.39
CA GLN A 228 17.51 -39.00 -37.54
C GLN A 228 18.45 -40.13 -37.10
#